data_AF-A0A9W8FD58-F1
#
_entry.id   AF-A0A9W8FD58-F1
#
_cell.length_a   1.000
_cell.length_b   1.000
_cell.length_c   1.000
_cell.angle_alpha   90.00
_cell.angle_beta   90.00
_cell.angle_gamma   90.00
#
_symmetry.space_group_name_H-M   'P 1'
#
loop_
_entity.id
_entity.type
_entity.pdbx_description
1 polymer ?
#
loop_
_entity_poly.entity_id
_entity_poly.type
_entity_poly.pdbx_seq_one_letter_code
_entity_poly.pdbx_strand_id
1 'polypeptide(L)'
;MNQTRRFPTAYIATAQQSAAQVLAGLSVRQKLVAQKRMFHASSARGEEMLSQLDPTAMTEPMMKIGDLANHGLTTTLPTQLVEYCLEYAHVTTGLPWWATIMVVTVGIRTALFPLAVYSQRELVKTNNSKPEFDRLKQKLDKTQARGDTIMSIQMSNQVANFYKDRGIKPFRAMMGNLSIVPFMLLMFLALRDLATIPITHMSTGGLYWFVDLSQADPYFILPTLSCLGMMGSMELQSRLNSSMNSSPGMKLMMRSMGVLAIFFTYALPTNVFVFWITNNICSIIQPLVLHNRTFRKWANIGDTIKSTYVTKDASPTKMLMDRLMKRKKEKFVVRHKQSKK
;
A
#
# COMPACT_ATOMS: atom_id res chain seq x y z
N MET A 1 25.88 -38.55 11.14
CA MET A 1 25.23 -38.72 9.81
C MET A 1 23.88 -38.02 9.85
N ASN A 2 23.83 -36.77 9.40
CA ASN A 2 22.62 -35.95 9.35
C ASN A 2 22.04 -35.99 7.92
N GLN A 3 20.83 -36.54 7.75
CA GLN A 3 20.06 -36.36 6.52
C GLN A 3 19.00 -35.28 6.75
N THR A 4 19.32 -34.06 6.35
CA THR A 4 18.36 -32.99 6.11
C THR A 4 17.38 -33.40 5.03
N ARG A 5 16.14 -33.75 5.39
CA ARG A 5 15.04 -33.85 4.42
C ARG A 5 14.64 -32.44 3.98
N ARG A 6 15.28 -31.95 2.92
CA ARG A 6 14.79 -30.80 2.15
C ARG A 6 13.47 -31.21 1.52
N PHE A 7 12.36 -30.62 1.96
CA PHE A 7 11.12 -30.68 1.20
C PHE A 7 11.29 -29.81 -0.06
N PRO A 8 11.07 -30.33 -1.27
CA PRO A 8 11.30 -29.59 -2.49
C PRO A 8 10.20 -28.55 -2.69
N THR A 9 10.60 -27.27 -2.73
CA THR A 9 9.79 -26.07 -3.04
C THR A 9 8.98 -26.18 -4.34
N ALA A 10 9.24 -27.19 -5.17
CA ALA A 10 8.55 -27.48 -6.42
C ALA A 10 7.13 -28.04 -6.26
N TYR A 11 6.80 -28.70 -5.14
CA TYR A 11 5.50 -29.37 -4.96
C TYR A 11 4.35 -28.39 -4.65
N ILE A 12 4.65 -27.30 -3.95
CA ILE A 12 3.66 -26.24 -3.65
C ILE A 12 3.36 -25.43 -4.92
N ALA A 13 4.39 -25.14 -5.73
CA ALA A 13 4.22 -24.44 -7.00
C ALA A 13 3.37 -25.25 -8.00
N THR A 14 3.56 -26.58 -8.09
CA THR A 14 2.77 -27.45 -8.98
C THR A 14 1.32 -27.62 -8.52
N ALA A 15 1.07 -27.73 -7.20
CA ALA A 15 -0.30 -27.78 -6.67
C ALA A 15 -1.06 -26.45 -6.88
N GLN A 16 -0.38 -25.32 -6.70
CA GLN A 16 -0.93 -23.97 -6.89
C GLN A 16 -1.20 -23.66 -8.37
N GLN A 17 -0.37 -24.21 -9.28
CA GLN A 17 -0.55 -24.09 -10.73
C GLN A 17 -1.64 -25.04 -11.26
N SER A 18 -1.79 -26.25 -10.70
CA SER A 18 -2.86 -27.20 -11.05
C SER A 18 -4.24 -26.72 -10.60
N ALA A 19 -4.36 -26.16 -9.39
CA ALA A 19 -5.63 -25.61 -8.90
C ALA A 19 -6.08 -24.37 -9.69
N ALA A 20 -5.13 -23.51 -10.09
CA ALA A 20 -5.40 -22.34 -10.91
C ALA A 20 -5.84 -22.71 -12.35
N GLN A 21 -5.25 -23.77 -12.93
CA GLN A 21 -5.62 -24.28 -14.26
C GLN A 21 -7.03 -24.93 -14.27
N VAL A 22 -7.39 -25.66 -13.21
CA VAL A 22 -8.73 -26.28 -13.09
C VAL A 22 -9.83 -25.23 -12.92
N LEU A 23 -9.55 -24.13 -12.23
CA LEU A 23 -10.52 -23.03 -12.04
C LEU A 23 -10.62 -22.10 -13.26
N ALA A 24 -9.62 -22.05 -14.14
CA ALA A 24 -9.62 -21.18 -15.32
C ALA A 24 -10.70 -21.56 -16.37
N GLY A 25 -11.06 -22.85 -16.45
CA GLY A 25 -12.03 -23.38 -17.43
C GLY A 25 -13.49 -23.44 -16.95
N LEU A 26 -13.79 -23.09 -15.70
CA LEU A 26 -15.13 -23.28 -15.11
C LEU A 26 -16.03 -22.05 -15.31
N SER A 27 -17.30 -22.30 -15.64
CA SER A 27 -18.34 -21.28 -15.67
C SER A 27 -18.58 -20.68 -14.28
N VAL A 28 -19.08 -19.43 -14.21
CA VAL A 28 -19.33 -18.71 -12.95
C VAL A 28 -20.17 -19.52 -11.95
N ARG A 29 -21.16 -20.27 -12.44
CA ARG A 29 -22.02 -21.13 -11.62
C ARG A 29 -21.26 -22.31 -11.01
N GLN A 30 -20.31 -22.90 -11.73
CA GLN A 30 -19.47 -24.00 -11.24
C GLN A 30 -18.45 -23.51 -10.21
N LYS A 31 -17.89 -22.30 -10.39
CA LYS A 31 -17.03 -21.65 -9.39
C LYS A 31 -17.76 -21.42 -8.08
N LEU A 32 -19.01 -20.93 -8.15
CA LEU A 32 -19.87 -20.74 -6.97
C LEU A 32 -20.21 -22.06 -6.25
N VAL A 33 -20.44 -23.15 -6.98
CA VAL A 33 -20.72 -24.46 -6.39
C VAL A 33 -19.45 -25.08 -5.77
N ALA A 34 -18.30 -24.95 -6.42
CA ALA A 34 -17.01 -25.37 -5.86
C ALA A 34 -16.68 -24.56 -4.58
N GLN A 35 -16.94 -23.26 -4.61
CA GLN A 35 -16.79 -22.35 -3.47
C GLN A 35 -17.71 -22.73 -2.31
N LYS A 36 -18.98 -23.06 -2.59
CA LYS A 36 -19.93 -23.51 -1.55
C LYS A 36 -19.53 -24.85 -0.94
N ARG A 37 -18.99 -25.79 -1.74
CA ARG A 37 -18.49 -27.08 -1.24
C ARG A 37 -17.22 -26.93 -0.40
N MET A 38 -16.32 -26.02 -0.77
CA MET A 38 -15.13 -25.71 0.04
C MET A 38 -15.53 -25.01 1.35
N PHE A 39 -16.54 -24.15 1.35
CA PHE A 39 -17.08 -23.52 2.55
C PHE A 39 -17.66 -24.56 3.54
N HIS A 40 -18.45 -25.52 3.06
CA HIS A 40 -18.98 -26.60 3.91
C HIS A 40 -17.87 -27.52 4.43
N ALA A 41 -16.86 -27.84 3.62
CA ALA A 41 -15.71 -28.65 4.05
C ALA A 41 -14.85 -27.92 5.10
N SER A 42 -14.69 -26.60 4.98
CA SER A 42 -13.98 -25.78 5.97
C SER A 42 -14.74 -25.65 7.28
N SER A 43 -16.07 -25.58 7.24
CA SER A 43 -16.93 -25.50 8.43
C SER A 43 -16.90 -26.81 9.22
N ALA A 44 -16.99 -27.96 8.54
CA ALA A 44 -16.91 -29.27 9.18
C ALA A 44 -15.52 -29.51 9.81
N ARG A 45 -14.45 -29.09 9.12
CA ARG A 45 -13.09 -29.15 9.66
C ARG A 45 -12.87 -28.20 10.84
N GLY A 46 -13.54 -27.03 10.86
CA GLY A 46 -13.53 -26.11 11.99
C GLY A 46 -14.18 -26.71 13.25
N GLU A 47 -15.32 -27.39 13.10
CA GLU A 47 -15.98 -28.11 14.21
C GLU A 47 -15.13 -29.29 14.71
N GLU A 48 -14.50 -30.03 13.81
CA GLU A 48 -13.61 -31.14 14.13
C GLU A 48 -12.34 -30.66 14.87
N MET A 49 -11.75 -29.53 14.49
CA MET A 49 -10.60 -28.93 15.19
C MET A 49 -10.97 -28.33 16.55
N LEU A 50 -12.17 -27.75 16.70
CA LEU A 50 -12.68 -27.29 18.00
C LEU A 50 -12.89 -28.44 18.98
N SER A 51 -13.25 -29.64 18.48
CA SER A 51 -13.39 -30.85 19.29
C SER A 51 -12.06 -31.51 19.70
N GLN A 52 -10.95 -31.12 19.06
CA GLN A 52 -9.59 -31.59 19.34
C GLN A 52 -8.78 -30.62 20.23
N LEU A 53 -9.40 -29.56 20.76
CA LEU A 53 -8.77 -28.69 21.75
C LEU A 53 -8.56 -29.46 23.06
N ASP A 54 -7.37 -30.04 23.21
CA ASP A 54 -6.92 -30.67 24.46
C ASP A 54 -6.84 -29.58 25.57
N PRO A 55 -7.58 -29.71 26.68
CA PRO A 55 -7.52 -28.77 27.79
C PRO A 55 -6.12 -28.66 28.44
N THR A 56 -5.20 -29.56 28.08
CA THR A 56 -3.78 -29.54 28.52
C THR A 56 -2.90 -28.56 27.72
N ALA A 57 -3.39 -27.97 26.62
CA ALA A 57 -2.66 -26.99 25.80
C ALA A 57 -2.25 -25.70 26.56
N MET A 58 -2.76 -25.50 27.78
CA MET A 58 -2.31 -24.45 28.71
C MET A 58 -0.93 -24.71 29.33
N THR A 59 -0.28 -25.85 29.01
CA THR A 59 1.05 -26.24 29.54
C THR A 59 2.15 -26.40 28.49
N GLU A 60 1.95 -25.90 27.27
CA GLU A 60 3.05 -25.79 26.29
C GLU A 60 4.14 -24.83 26.84
N PRO A 61 5.44 -25.18 26.76
CA PRO A 61 6.50 -24.34 27.28
C PRO A 61 6.51 -23.01 26.53
N MET A 62 6.43 -21.91 27.29
CA MET A 62 6.45 -20.56 26.75
C MET A 62 7.68 -20.36 25.86
N MET A 63 7.48 -19.84 24.65
CA MET A 63 8.55 -19.57 23.69
C MET A 63 9.66 -18.73 24.35
N LYS A 64 10.92 -19.04 24.03
CA LYS A 64 12.12 -18.34 24.52
C LYS A 64 12.75 -17.55 23.38
N ILE A 65 13.48 -16.50 23.75
CA ILE A 65 14.26 -15.71 22.79
C ILE A 65 15.31 -16.61 22.14
N GLY A 66 15.33 -16.65 20.81
CA GLY A 66 16.22 -17.49 20.02
C GLY A 66 15.56 -18.76 19.46
N ASP A 67 14.31 -19.07 19.83
CA ASP A 67 13.58 -20.19 19.25
C ASP A 67 13.33 -20.00 17.75
N LEU A 68 13.04 -18.76 17.31
CA LEU A 68 12.93 -18.47 15.88
C LEU A 68 14.24 -18.73 15.14
N ALA A 69 15.39 -18.35 15.73
CA ALA A 69 16.71 -18.62 15.16
C ALA A 69 16.99 -20.13 15.07
N ASN A 70 16.58 -20.89 16.08
CA ASN A 70 16.72 -22.36 16.10
C ASN A 70 15.89 -23.04 15.01
N HIS A 71 14.77 -22.45 14.59
CA HIS A 71 13.96 -22.93 13.46
C HIS A 71 14.47 -22.46 12.08
N GLY A 72 15.64 -21.81 12.00
CA GLY A 72 16.26 -21.37 10.74
C GLY A 72 15.76 -20.03 10.20
N LEU A 73 14.82 -19.40 10.91
CA LEU A 73 14.43 -18.00 10.79
C LEU A 73 15.64 -17.14 11.25
N THR A 74 15.67 -15.85 10.95
CA THR A 74 16.72 -14.87 11.33
C THR A 74 18.08 -15.02 10.64
N THR A 75 18.21 -15.94 9.68
CA THR A 75 19.47 -16.21 8.96
C THR A 75 19.73 -15.26 7.79
N THR A 76 18.68 -14.63 7.25
CA THR A 76 18.78 -13.61 6.20
C THR A 76 18.82 -12.20 6.80
N LEU A 77 19.93 -11.49 6.56
CA LEU A 77 20.18 -10.11 7.00
C LEU A 77 18.98 -9.13 6.87
N PRO A 78 18.16 -9.14 5.80
CA PRO A 78 17.07 -8.18 5.69
C PRO A 78 15.92 -8.37 6.71
N THR A 79 15.54 -9.59 7.08
CA THR A 79 14.36 -9.85 7.93
C THR A 79 14.70 -10.10 9.39
N GLN A 80 15.96 -10.45 9.69
CA GLN A 80 16.45 -10.79 11.03
C GLN A 80 16.02 -9.82 12.12
N LEU A 81 16.18 -8.51 11.90
CA LEU A 81 15.83 -7.50 12.90
C LEU A 81 14.32 -7.49 13.22
N VAL A 82 13.47 -7.70 12.21
CA VAL A 82 12.02 -7.67 12.38
C VAL A 82 11.54 -8.92 13.12
N GLU A 83 12.06 -10.08 12.74
CA GLU A 83 11.76 -11.36 13.39
C GLU A 83 12.19 -11.35 14.86
N TYR A 84 13.40 -10.83 15.15
CA TYR A 84 13.86 -10.64 16.52
C TYR A 84 12.96 -9.70 17.32
N CYS A 85 12.56 -8.55 16.75
CA CYS A 85 11.63 -7.63 17.42
C CYS A 85 10.27 -8.28 17.70
N LEU A 86 9.75 -9.09 16.77
CA LEU A 86 8.50 -9.82 16.94
C LEU A 86 8.60 -10.89 18.03
N GLU A 87 9.66 -11.71 18.03
CA GLU A 87 9.94 -12.69 19.07
C GLU A 87 10.12 -12.03 20.43
N TYR A 88 10.97 -11.00 20.50
CA TYR A 88 11.22 -10.27 21.74
C TYR A 88 9.93 -9.68 22.30
N ALA A 89 9.10 -9.04 21.47
CA ALA A 89 7.81 -8.52 21.90
C ALA A 89 6.85 -9.64 22.36
N HIS A 90 6.79 -10.76 21.63
CA HIS A 90 5.94 -11.90 21.98
C HIS A 90 6.34 -12.49 23.34
N VAL A 91 7.63 -12.80 23.52
CA VAL A 91 8.16 -13.46 24.72
C VAL A 91 8.09 -12.54 25.95
N THR A 92 8.38 -11.25 25.80
CA THR A 92 8.36 -10.30 26.93
C THR A 92 6.96 -9.93 27.39
N THR A 93 6.00 -9.83 26.46
CA THR A 93 4.63 -9.41 26.79
C THR A 93 3.68 -10.58 27.05
N GLY A 94 4.00 -11.78 26.56
CA GLY A 94 3.11 -12.94 26.58
C GLY A 94 1.86 -12.78 25.71
N LEU A 95 1.81 -11.76 24.85
CA LEU A 95 0.66 -11.49 23.99
C LEU A 95 0.53 -12.55 22.89
N PRO A 96 -0.70 -12.89 22.45
CA PRO A 96 -0.88 -13.74 21.28
C PRO A 96 -0.23 -13.11 20.04
N TRP A 97 0.14 -13.94 19.05
CA TRP A 97 0.89 -13.49 17.87
C TRP A 97 0.19 -12.38 17.08
N TRP A 98 -1.13 -12.41 16.92
CA TRP A 98 -1.85 -11.33 16.24
C TRP A 98 -1.67 -9.99 16.97
N ALA A 99 -1.77 -9.97 18.31
CA ALA A 99 -1.61 -8.76 19.10
C ALA A 99 -0.15 -8.28 19.10
N THR A 100 0.80 -9.21 19.15
CA THR A 100 2.23 -8.89 19.03
C THR A 100 2.53 -8.18 17.72
N ILE A 101 2.03 -8.71 16.60
CA ILE A 101 2.19 -8.09 15.27
C ILE A 101 1.60 -6.67 15.28
N MET A 102 0.43 -6.47 15.88
CA MET A 102 -0.20 -5.15 15.98
C MET A 102 0.66 -4.16 16.78
N VAL A 103 1.14 -4.57 17.96
CA VAL A 103 1.94 -3.74 18.86
C VAL A 103 3.26 -3.35 18.20
N VAL A 104 3.98 -4.31 17.61
CA VAL A 104 5.24 -4.03 16.91
C VAL A 104 5.01 -3.09 15.73
N THR A 105 3.94 -3.30 14.96
CA THR A 105 3.58 -2.41 13.85
C THR A 105 3.33 -0.98 14.34
N VAL A 106 2.50 -0.80 15.37
CA VAL A 106 2.20 0.52 15.95
C VAL A 106 3.44 1.16 16.55
N GLY A 107 4.29 0.38 17.23
CA GLY A 107 5.57 0.84 17.79
C GLY A 107 6.49 1.41 16.71
N ILE A 108 6.67 0.68 15.61
CA ILE A 108 7.50 1.14 14.49
C ILE A 108 6.88 2.37 13.81
N ARG A 109 5.56 2.38 13.59
CA ARG A 109 4.85 3.55 13.05
C ARG A 109 5.02 4.79 13.93
N THR A 110 5.02 4.62 15.24
CA THR A 110 5.22 5.68 16.21
C THR A 110 6.68 6.16 16.20
N ALA A 111 7.65 5.25 16.13
CA ALA A 111 9.06 5.60 16.00
C ALA A 111 9.38 6.37 14.70
N LEU A 112 8.68 6.05 13.61
CA LEU A 112 8.80 6.77 12.32
C LEU A 112 7.96 8.06 12.26
N PHE A 113 7.09 8.32 13.23
CA PHE A 113 6.19 9.48 13.21
C PHE A 113 6.91 10.84 13.19
N PRO A 114 8.02 11.07 13.93
CA PRO A 114 8.78 12.32 13.84
C PRO A 114 9.29 12.60 12.42
N LEU A 115 9.69 11.56 11.69
CA LEU A 115 10.09 11.68 10.29
C LEU A 115 8.91 12.06 9.40
N ALA A 116 7.71 11.53 9.67
CA ALA A 116 6.49 11.94 8.99
C ALA A 116 6.14 13.41 9.24
N VAL A 117 6.29 13.90 10.47
CA VAL A 117 6.12 15.32 10.83
C VAL A 117 7.09 16.20 10.03
N TYR A 118 8.36 15.82 9.97
CA TYR A 118 9.38 16.53 9.19
C TYR A 118 9.02 16.56 7.70
N SER A 119 8.64 15.42 7.12
CA SER A 119 8.20 15.31 5.73
C SER A 119 7.00 16.22 5.44
N GLN A 120 6.05 16.32 6.38
CA GLN A 120 4.85 17.15 6.22
C GLN A 120 5.17 18.65 6.23
N ARG A 121 6.13 19.10 7.05
CA ARG A 121 6.59 20.50 7.04
C ARG A 121 7.15 20.89 5.67
N GLU A 122 7.97 20.03 5.07
CA GLU A 122 8.55 20.24 3.75
C GLU A 122 7.50 20.14 2.63
N LEU A 123 6.48 19.29 2.82
CA LEU A 123 5.37 19.16 1.89
C LEU A 123 4.52 20.45 1.83
N VAL A 124 4.28 21.10 2.97
CA VAL A 124 3.57 22.39 3.00
C VAL A 124 4.33 23.47 2.22
N LYS A 125 5.65 23.60 2.43
CA LYS A 125 6.50 24.56 1.69
C LYS A 125 6.43 24.33 0.18
N THR A 126 6.49 23.06 -0.22
CA THR A 126 6.38 22.64 -1.62
C THR A 126 5.00 22.96 -2.18
N ASN A 127 3.93 22.65 -1.45
CA ASN A 127 2.55 22.92 -1.87
C ASN A 127 2.26 24.42 -2.02
N ASN A 128 2.77 25.24 -1.10
CA ASN A 128 2.59 26.70 -1.17
C ASN A 128 3.31 27.32 -2.37
N SER A 129 4.40 26.70 -2.82
CA SER A 129 5.18 27.16 -3.98
C SER A 129 4.71 26.58 -5.32
N LYS A 130 3.81 25.59 -5.28
CA LYS A 130 3.31 24.88 -6.47
C LYS A 130 2.68 25.80 -7.53
N PRO A 131 1.86 26.83 -7.19
CA PRO A 131 1.23 27.67 -8.22
C PRO A 131 2.24 28.47 -9.04
N GLU A 132 3.29 28.95 -8.40
CA GLU A 132 4.36 29.68 -9.06
C GLU A 132 5.23 28.75 -9.92
N PHE A 133 5.53 27.56 -9.39
CA PHE A 133 6.19 26.50 -10.14
C PHE A 133 5.41 26.11 -11.40
N ASP A 134 4.10 25.89 -11.28
CA ASP A 134 3.24 25.51 -12.40
C ASP A 134 3.21 26.60 -13.50
N ARG A 135 3.25 27.89 -13.13
CA ARG A 135 3.38 28.99 -14.10
C ARG A 135 4.72 28.97 -14.83
N LEU A 136 5.81 28.73 -14.09
CA LEU A 136 7.15 28.67 -14.69
C LEU A 136 7.27 27.48 -15.65
N LYS A 137 6.71 26.33 -15.26
CA LYS A 137 6.61 25.14 -16.09
C LYS A 137 5.78 25.39 -17.36
N GLN A 138 4.61 26.03 -17.25
CA GLN A 138 3.81 26.40 -18.42
C GLN A 138 4.55 27.33 -19.39
N LYS A 139 5.39 28.25 -18.87
CA LYS A 139 6.22 29.08 -19.73
C LYS A 139 7.29 28.25 -20.45
N LEU A 140 7.97 27.33 -19.74
CA LEU A 140 8.94 26.40 -20.33
C LEU A 140 8.29 25.55 -21.44
N ASP A 141 7.14 24.94 -21.18
CA ASP A 141 6.43 24.10 -22.15
C ASP A 141 6.07 24.90 -23.42
N LYS A 142 5.64 26.16 -23.25
CA LYS A 142 5.36 27.07 -24.39
C LYS A 142 6.61 27.42 -25.18
N THR A 143 7.75 27.62 -24.52
CA THR A 143 9.04 27.92 -25.17
C THR A 143 9.57 26.70 -25.93
N GLN A 144 9.51 25.51 -25.33
CA GLN A 144 9.87 24.25 -25.99
C GLN A 144 9.00 23.99 -27.22
N ALA A 145 7.69 24.24 -27.12
CA ALA A 145 6.77 24.11 -28.25
C ALA A 145 7.05 25.10 -29.40
N ARG A 146 7.77 26.21 -29.14
CA ARG A 146 8.21 27.17 -30.15
C ARG A 146 9.52 26.77 -30.84
N GLY A 147 10.23 25.76 -30.34
CA GLY A 147 11.49 25.29 -30.92
C GLY A 147 12.72 26.14 -30.60
N ASP A 148 12.64 27.06 -29.63
CA ASP A 148 13.78 27.87 -29.21
C ASP A 148 14.62 27.12 -28.16
N THR A 149 15.69 26.47 -28.61
CA THR A 149 16.57 25.65 -27.77
C THR A 149 17.29 26.48 -26.70
N ILE A 150 17.77 27.67 -27.04
CA ILE A 150 18.55 28.52 -26.12
C ILE A 150 17.64 29.04 -25.01
N MET A 151 16.47 29.57 -25.37
CA MET A 151 15.49 30.03 -24.37
C MET A 151 14.97 28.88 -23.51
N SER A 152 14.81 27.67 -24.08
CA SER A 152 14.40 26.49 -23.31
C SER A 152 15.42 26.08 -22.25
N ILE A 153 16.73 26.17 -22.56
CA ILE A 153 17.81 25.91 -21.61
C ILE A 153 17.80 26.95 -20.48
N GLN A 154 17.67 28.24 -20.82
CA GLN A 154 17.59 29.32 -19.83
C GLN A 154 16.39 29.14 -18.88
N MET A 155 15.22 28.81 -19.43
CA MET A 155 14.00 28.57 -18.65
C MET A 155 14.12 27.30 -17.79
N SER A 156 14.80 26.26 -18.27
CA SER A 156 15.09 25.05 -17.47
C SER A 156 15.99 25.38 -16.27
N ASN A 157 17.00 26.24 -16.46
CA ASN A 157 17.84 26.72 -15.36
C ASN A 157 17.04 27.58 -14.36
N GLN A 158 16.10 28.40 -14.83
CA GLN A 158 15.20 29.13 -13.92
C GLN A 158 14.32 28.17 -13.10
N VAL A 159 13.82 27.09 -13.70
CA VAL A 159 13.08 26.05 -12.97
C VAL A 159 13.96 25.36 -11.92
N ALA A 160 15.22 25.06 -12.25
CA ALA A 160 16.16 24.48 -11.30
C ALA A 160 16.50 25.44 -10.15
N ASN A 161 16.77 26.71 -10.47
CA ASN A 161 17.08 27.74 -9.49
C ASN A 161 15.88 28.07 -8.58
N PHE A 162 14.65 27.99 -9.09
CA PHE A 162 13.43 28.21 -8.30
C PHE A 162 13.40 27.38 -7.01
N TYR A 163 13.78 26.09 -7.08
CA TYR A 163 13.85 25.24 -5.89
C TYR A 163 15.01 25.64 -4.96
N LYS A 164 16.16 25.98 -5.53
CA LYS A 164 17.38 26.34 -4.79
C LYS A 164 17.22 27.65 -4.03
N ASP A 165 16.71 28.69 -4.69
CA ASP A 165 16.54 30.04 -4.14
C ASP A 165 15.51 30.06 -3.01
N ARG A 166 14.50 29.19 -3.07
CA ARG A 166 13.47 29.05 -2.02
C ARG A 166 13.82 28.02 -0.95
N GLY A 167 14.99 27.38 -1.05
CA GLY A 167 15.41 26.33 -0.11
C GLY A 167 14.47 25.12 -0.07
N ILE A 168 13.68 24.89 -1.12
CA ILE A 168 12.71 23.80 -1.20
C ILE A 168 13.43 22.52 -1.59
N LYS A 169 13.32 21.49 -0.76
CA LYS A 169 13.97 20.19 -0.98
C LYS A 169 12.91 19.13 -1.23
N PRO A 170 12.50 18.88 -2.48
CA PRO A 170 11.38 17.99 -2.80
C PRO A 170 11.59 16.57 -2.27
N PHE A 171 12.83 16.07 -2.26
CA PHE A 171 13.16 14.77 -1.69
C PHE A 171 12.77 14.66 -0.20
N ARG A 172 12.98 15.71 0.58
CA ARG A 172 12.62 15.72 2.02
C ARG A 172 11.11 15.66 2.23
N ALA A 173 10.32 16.24 1.33
CA ALA A 173 8.87 16.12 1.35
C ALA A 173 8.36 14.70 1.04
N MET A 174 9.19 13.87 0.40
CA MET A 174 8.87 12.47 0.09
C MET A 174 9.41 11.48 1.13
N MET A 175 10.32 11.89 2.01
CA MET A 175 11.01 10.99 2.95
C MET A 175 10.06 10.27 3.91
N GLY A 176 9.01 10.93 4.38
CA GLY A 176 8.04 10.30 5.27
C GLY A 176 7.38 9.09 4.62
N ASN A 177 6.90 9.23 3.38
CA ASN A 177 6.27 8.13 2.65
C ASN A 177 7.28 7.07 2.21
N LEU A 178 8.49 7.47 1.79
CA LEU A 178 9.50 6.52 1.31
C LEU A 178 10.05 5.65 2.45
N SER A 179 10.18 6.18 3.66
CA SER A 179 10.67 5.42 4.82
C SER A 179 9.78 4.23 5.22
N ILE A 180 8.49 4.27 4.87
CA ILE A 180 7.52 3.22 5.21
C ILE A 180 7.67 2.02 4.28
N VAL A 181 8.12 2.21 3.03
CA VAL A 181 8.18 1.15 2.01
C VAL A 181 9.16 0.03 2.39
N PRO A 182 10.42 0.30 2.79
CA PRO A 182 11.33 -0.74 3.26
C PRO A 182 10.77 -1.49 4.46
N PHE A 183 10.25 -0.77 5.45
CA PHE A 183 9.63 -1.38 6.63
C PHE A 183 8.49 -2.34 6.25
N MET A 184 7.59 -1.90 5.36
CA MET A 184 6.47 -2.73 4.92
C MET A 184 6.93 -4.01 4.22
N LEU A 185 7.97 -3.91 3.39
CA LEU A 185 8.54 -5.06 2.69
C LEU A 185 9.20 -6.04 3.67
N LEU A 186 10.01 -5.54 4.61
CA LEU A 186 10.70 -6.37 5.58
C LEU A 186 9.71 -7.08 6.52
N MET A 187 8.69 -6.37 6.99
CA MET A 187 7.62 -6.97 7.80
C MET A 187 6.83 -8.02 7.02
N PHE A 188 6.52 -7.76 5.74
CA PHE A 188 5.86 -8.75 4.89
C PHE A 188 6.69 -10.03 4.74
N LEU A 189 7.99 -9.90 4.41
CA LEU A 189 8.88 -11.07 4.24
C LEU A 189 9.02 -11.84 5.55
N ALA A 190 9.27 -11.16 6.66
CA ALA A 190 9.37 -11.76 7.99
C ALA A 190 8.11 -12.55 8.35
N LEU A 191 6.91 -11.99 8.16
CA LEU A 191 5.65 -12.66 8.51
C LEU A 191 5.34 -13.84 7.59
N ARG A 192 5.66 -13.73 6.30
CA ARG A 192 5.51 -14.83 5.35
C ARG A 192 6.44 -15.98 5.73
N ASP A 193 7.68 -15.70 6.09
CA ASP A 193 8.66 -16.72 6.47
C ASP A 193 8.27 -17.33 7.83
N LEU A 194 7.77 -16.51 8.76
CA LEU A 194 7.21 -16.96 10.04
C LEU A 194 6.06 -17.96 9.82
N ALA A 195 5.16 -17.72 8.87
CA ALA A 195 4.07 -18.64 8.54
C ALA A 195 4.54 -20.01 8.00
N THR A 196 5.80 -20.17 7.61
CA THR A 196 6.33 -21.47 7.16
C THR A 196 6.81 -22.37 8.29
N ILE A 197 6.91 -21.82 9.51
CA ILE A 197 7.48 -22.51 10.67
C ILE A 197 6.32 -23.07 11.51
N PRO A 198 6.37 -24.34 11.92
CA PRO A 198 5.32 -24.94 12.74
C PRO A 198 5.45 -24.45 14.19
N ILE A 199 4.91 -23.26 14.47
CA ILE A 199 4.85 -22.68 15.82
C ILE A 199 3.44 -22.92 16.37
N THR A 200 3.31 -23.73 17.43
CA THR A 200 2.01 -24.10 18.01
C THR A 200 1.14 -22.88 18.32
N HIS A 201 1.73 -21.85 18.95
CA HIS A 201 1.03 -20.63 19.33
C HIS A 201 0.56 -19.76 18.14
N MET A 202 1.07 -20.01 16.93
CA MET A 202 0.59 -19.34 15.71
C MET A 202 -0.64 -20.03 15.14
N SER A 203 -0.73 -21.35 15.27
CA SER A 203 -1.85 -22.16 14.77
C SER A 203 -3.09 -22.15 15.68
N THR A 204 -2.92 -21.85 16.97
CA THR A 204 -4.03 -21.84 17.96
C THR A 204 -4.34 -20.44 18.52
N GLY A 205 -3.54 -19.43 18.19
CA GLY A 205 -3.60 -18.12 18.84
C GLY A 205 -4.52 -17.09 18.20
N GLY A 206 -5.25 -17.45 17.14
CA GLY A 206 -6.08 -16.52 16.36
C GLY A 206 -7.41 -16.11 16.99
N LEU A 207 -8.23 -15.39 16.22
CA LEU A 207 -9.54 -14.89 16.66
C LEU A 207 -10.68 -15.71 16.04
N TYR A 208 -11.91 -15.49 16.51
CA TYR A 208 -13.16 -16.17 16.14
C TYR A 208 -13.22 -16.88 14.77
N TRP A 209 -12.93 -16.21 13.64
CA TRP A 209 -13.05 -16.81 12.30
C TRP A 209 -11.71 -17.17 11.63
N PHE A 210 -10.58 -16.84 12.26
CA PHE A 210 -9.24 -17.23 11.81
C PHE A 210 -8.43 -17.68 13.03
N VAL A 211 -8.37 -18.99 13.27
CA VAL A 211 -7.65 -19.54 14.42
C VAL A 211 -6.16 -19.72 14.11
N ASP A 212 -5.86 -20.15 12.88
CA ASP A 212 -4.48 -20.36 12.41
C ASP A 212 -3.98 -19.13 11.63
N LEU A 213 -2.95 -18.47 12.17
CA LEU A 213 -2.33 -17.30 11.56
C LEU A 213 -1.40 -17.64 10.38
N SER A 214 -0.97 -18.89 10.26
CA SER A 214 -0.09 -19.39 9.19
C SER A 214 -0.85 -19.72 7.89
N GLN A 215 -2.17 -19.92 8.00
CA GLN A 215 -3.02 -20.32 6.88
C GLN A 215 -3.72 -19.12 6.23
N ALA A 216 -4.13 -19.32 4.98
CA ALA A 216 -4.96 -18.38 4.25
C ALA A 216 -6.36 -18.25 4.88
N ASP A 217 -6.93 -17.05 4.83
CA ASP A 217 -8.28 -16.79 5.35
C ASP A 217 -9.34 -17.54 4.51
N PRO A 218 -10.06 -18.51 5.09
CA PRO A 218 -11.05 -19.31 4.35
C PRO A 218 -12.26 -18.48 3.88
N TYR A 219 -12.52 -17.32 4.49
CA TYR A 219 -13.70 -16.51 4.23
C TYR A 219 -13.44 -15.24 3.41
N PHE A 220 -12.18 -14.99 3.01
CA PHE A 220 -11.77 -13.79 2.25
C PHE A 220 -12.08 -12.45 2.94
N ILE A 221 -12.41 -12.46 4.24
CA ILE A 221 -12.76 -11.30 5.04
C ILE A 221 -11.52 -10.40 5.21
N LEU A 222 -10.40 -10.98 5.61
CA LEU A 222 -9.14 -10.28 5.87
C LEU A 222 -8.50 -9.69 4.60
N PRO A 223 -8.41 -10.43 3.47
CA PRO A 223 -8.01 -9.84 2.20
C PRO A 223 -8.86 -8.64 1.80
N THR A 224 -10.19 -8.77 1.90
CA THR A 224 -11.12 -7.72 1.51
C THR A 224 -10.99 -6.50 2.42
N LEU A 225 -10.95 -6.70 3.74
CA LEU A 225 -10.79 -5.63 4.72
C LEU A 225 -9.45 -4.90 4.56
N SER A 226 -8.38 -5.64 4.30
CA SER A 226 -7.06 -5.05 4.02
C SER A 226 -7.08 -4.19 2.75
N CYS A 227 -7.63 -4.69 1.64
CA CYS A 227 -7.72 -3.93 0.39
C CYS A 227 -8.61 -2.68 0.54
N LEU A 228 -9.75 -2.79 1.25
CA LEU A 228 -10.61 -1.65 1.55
C LEU A 228 -9.89 -0.61 2.43
N GLY A 229 -9.17 -1.05 3.47
CA GLY A 229 -8.37 -0.19 4.32
C GLY A 229 -7.27 0.54 3.54
N MET A 230 -6.57 -0.17 2.65
CA MET A 230 -5.55 0.41 1.77
C MET A 230 -6.18 1.49 0.87
N MET A 231 -7.29 1.18 0.20
CA MET A 231 -8.02 2.15 -0.64
C MET A 231 -8.49 3.37 0.15
N GLY A 232 -9.04 3.16 1.35
CA GLY A 232 -9.44 4.24 2.25
C GLY A 232 -8.27 5.14 2.66
N SER A 233 -7.14 4.54 3.01
CA SER A 233 -5.93 5.30 3.36
C SER A 233 -5.40 6.13 2.20
N MET A 234 -5.38 5.58 0.97
CA MET A 234 -4.93 6.27 -0.23
C MET A 234 -5.86 7.43 -0.62
N GLU A 235 -7.18 7.21 -0.57
CA GLU A 235 -8.17 8.25 -0.88
C GLU A 235 -8.09 9.39 0.13
N LEU A 236 -7.96 9.08 1.42
CA LEU A 236 -7.78 10.07 2.45
C LEU A 236 -6.49 10.87 2.26
N GLN A 237 -5.38 10.18 1.98
CA GLN A 237 -4.09 10.83 1.76
C GLN A 237 -4.11 11.75 0.52
N SER A 238 -4.76 11.33 -0.57
CA SER A 238 -4.94 12.16 -1.78
C SER A 238 -5.80 13.40 -1.51
N ARG A 239 -6.84 13.28 -0.67
CA ARG A 239 -7.69 14.41 -0.28
C ARG A 239 -6.96 15.43 0.60
N LEU A 240 -6.19 14.95 1.55
CA LEU A 240 -5.49 15.80 2.51
C LEU A 240 -4.22 16.43 1.91
N ASN A 241 -3.48 15.69 1.07
CA ASN A 241 -2.26 16.17 0.45
C ASN A 241 -2.51 16.55 -1.02
N SER A 242 -2.70 17.85 -1.27
CA SER A 242 -2.97 18.43 -2.60
C SER A 242 -1.85 18.24 -3.65
N SER A 243 -0.65 17.81 -3.25
CA SER A 243 0.40 17.37 -4.18
C SER A 243 0.03 16.10 -4.94
N MET A 244 -0.85 15.26 -4.35
CA MET A 244 -1.30 13.97 -4.89
C MET A 244 -2.66 14.07 -5.58
N ASN A 245 -3.01 15.23 -6.15
CA ASN A 245 -4.16 15.37 -7.03
C ASN A 245 -3.89 14.64 -8.36
N SER A 246 -3.99 13.33 -8.32
CA SER A 246 -3.93 12.44 -9.48
C SER A 246 -5.13 12.69 -10.38
N SER A 247 -4.93 12.60 -11.69
CA SER A 247 -6.02 12.71 -12.68
C SER A 247 -7.14 11.71 -12.35
N PRO A 248 -8.41 11.99 -12.75
CA PRO A 248 -9.52 11.06 -12.53
C PRO A 248 -9.23 9.64 -13.03
N GLY A 249 -8.55 9.51 -14.18
CA GLY A 249 -8.13 8.21 -14.73
C GLY A 249 -7.13 7.48 -13.83
N MET A 250 -6.14 8.18 -13.27
CA MET A 250 -5.18 7.59 -12.33
C MET A 250 -5.87 7.12 -11.03
N LYS A 251 -6.84 7.90 -10.52
CA LYS A 251 -7.64 7.50 -9.34
C LYS A 251 -8.47 6.24 -9.62
N LEU A 252 -9.09 6.17 -10.80
CA LEU A 252 -9.84 4.98 -11.21
C LEU A 252 -8.91 3.76 -11.32
N MET A 253 -7.76 3.90 -11.97
CA MET A 253 -6.77 2.83 -12.10
C MET A 253 -6.31 2.29 -10.73
N MET A 254 -6.00 3.17 -9.77
CA MET A 254 -5.61 2.78 -8.42
C MET A 254 -6.72 2.04 -7.67
N ARG A 255 -7.97 2.48 -7.80
CA ARG A 255 -9.13 1.80 -7.21
C ARG A 255 -9.35 0.42 -7.82
N SER A 256 -9.26 0.31 -9.14
CA SER A 256 -9.38 -0.97 -9.85
C SER A 256 -8.28 -1.95 -9.44
N MET A 257 -7.03 -1.47 -9.32
CA MET A 257 -5.93 -2.28 -8.77
C MET A 257 -6.21 -2.77 -7.35
N GLY A 258 -6.79 -1.93 -6.50
CA GLY A 258 -7.17 -2.32 -5.13
C GLY A 258 -8.19 -3.46 -5.10
N VAL A 259 -9.17 -3.47 -6.00
CA VAL A 259 -10.16 -4.55 -6.11
C VAL A 259 -9.52 -5.83 -6.66
N LEU A 260 -8.69 -5.72 -7.70
CA LEU A 260 -7.99 -6.87 -8.27
C LEU A 260 -7.00 -7.51 -7.28
N ALA A 261 -6.41 -6.72 -6.39
CA ALA A 261 -5.46 -7.20 -5.39
C ALA A 261 -6.07 -8.27 -4.45
N ILE A 262 -7.38 -8.26 -4.22
CA ILE A 262 -8.06 -9.28 -3.40
C ILE A 262 -7.83 -10.69 -3.99
N PHE A 263 -7.93 -10.83 -5.32
CA PHE A 263 -7.76 -12.12 -6.00
C PHE A 263 -6.30 -12.58 -6.09
N PHE A 264 -5.33 -11.68 -5.96
CA PHE A 264 -3.91 -12.04 -5.96
C PHE A 264 -3.38 -12.33 -4.56
N THR A 265 -3.99 -11.73 -3.54
CA THR A 265 -3.49 -11.81 -2.16
C THR A 265 -4.22 -12.86 -1.32
N TYR A 266 -5.34 -13.42 -1.78
CA TYR A 266 -6.17 -14.34 -0.97
C TYR A 266 -5.41 -15.55 -0.39
N ALA A 267 -4.38 -16.05 -1.08
CA ALA A 267 -3.61 -17.21 -0.66
C ALA A 267 -2.53 -16.87 0.37
N LEU A 268 -2.39 -15.59 0.76
CA LEU A 268 -1.41 -15.19 1.75
C LEU A 268 -1.84 -15.59 3.16
N PRO A 269 -0.88 -15.89 4.06
CA PRO A 269 -1.16 -16.18 5.45
C PRO A 269 -1.90 -15.05 6.17
N THR A 270 -2.75 -15.42 7.11
CA THR A 270 -3.56 -14.49 7.91
C THR A 270 -2.71 -13.49 8.71
N ASN A 271 -1.54 -13.90 9.21
CA ASN A 271 -0.63 -12.98 9.93
C ASN A 271 -0.22 -11.75 9.10
N VAL A 272 -0.06 -11.89 7.78
CA VAL A 272 0.24 -10.79 6.85
C VAL A 272 -0.92 -9.81 6.82
N PHE A 273 -2.15 -10.30 6.83
CA PHE A 273 -3.34 -9.43 6.82
C PHE A 273 -3.56 -8.71 8.16
N VAL A 274 -3.25 -9.34 9.29
CA VAL A 274 -3.25 -8.66 10.60
C VAL A 274 -2.31 -7.46 10.57
N PHE A 275 -1.10 -7.65 10.04
CA PHE A 275 -0.16 -6.55 9.82
C PHE A 275 -0.74 -5.49 8.88
N TRP A 276 -1.19 -5.86 7.68
CA TRP A 276 -1.67 -4.89 6.69
C TRP A 276 -2.87 -4.08 7.18
N ILE A 277 -3.84 -4.70 7.85
CA ILE A 277 -5.00 -4.01 8.41
C ILE A 277 -4.54 -2.98 9.45
N THR A 278 -3.67 -3.38 10.37
CA THR A 278 -3.13 -2.49 11.41
C THR A 278 -2.34 -1.33 10.80
N ASN A 279 -1.51 -1.65 9.81
CA ASN A 279 -0.72 -0.71 9.04
C ASN A 279 -1.62 0.30 8.29
N ASN A 280 -2.73 -0.16 7.70
CA ASN A 280 -3.72 0.69 7.04
C ASN A 280 -4.45 1.62 8.01
N ILE A 281 -4.83 1.13 9.19
CA ILE A 281 -5.41 1.94 10.27
C ILE A 281 -4.43 3.06 10.66
N CYS A 282 -3.16 2.71 10.88
CA CYS A 282 -2.12 3.72 11.16
C CYS A 282 -1.97 4.72 10.01
N SER A 283 -2.05 4.27 8.75
CA SER A 283 -2.00 5.13 7.56
C SER A 283 -3.21 6.04 7.41
N ILE A 284 -4.34 5.73 8.06
CA ILE A 284 -5.51 6.61 8.14
C ILE A 284 -5.35 7.61 9.29
N ILE A 285 -4.95 7.14 10.47
CA ILE A 285 -4.79 7.97 11.67
C ILE A 285 -3.68 9.02 11.49
N GLN A 286 -2.51 8.61 10.98
CA GLN A 286 -1.35 9.49 10.83
C GLN A 286 -1.67 10.80 10.07
N PRO A 287 -2.23 10.78 8.85
CA PRO A 287 -2.55 12.01 8.14
C PRO A 287 -3.67 12.80 8.82
N LEU A 288 -4.62 12.18 9.52
CA LEU A 288 -5.64 12.90 10.31
C LEU A 288 -4.99 13.69 11.46
N VAL A 289 -4.04 13.09 12.18
CA VAL A 289 -3.27 13.77 13.23
C VAL A 289 -2.46 14.93 12.63
N LEU A 290 -1.75 14.70 11.53
CA LEU A 290 -0.93 15.73 10.86
C LEU A 290 -1.75 16.89 10.27
N HIS A 291 -3.06 16.71 10.05
CA HIS A 291 -3.97 17.74 9.57
C HIS A 291 -4.83 18.38 10.68
N ASN A 292 -4.76 17.85 11.90
CA ASN A 292 -5.44 18.45 13.05
C ASN A 292 -4.83 19.83 13.37
N ARG A 293 -5.67 20.86 13.50
CA ARG A 293 -5.22 22.25 13.72
C ARG A 293 -4.39 22.42 14.99
N THR A 294 -4.77 21.76 16.08
CA THR A 294 -4.07 21.84 17.36
C THR A 294 -2.69 21.20 17.25
N PHE A 295 -2.63 20.00 16.68
CA PHE A 295 -1.37 19.29 16.48
C PHE A 295 -0.42 20.06 15.54
N ARG A 296 -0.94 20.65 14.45
CA ARG A 296 -0.12 21.43 13.51
C ARG A 296 0.54 22.64 14.17
N LYS A 297 -0.16 23.35 15.05
CA LYS A 297 0.41 24.47 15.82
C LYS A 297 1.53 23.99 16.73
N TRP A 298 1.28 22.92 17.49
CA TRP A 298 2.28 22.31 18.37
C TRP A 298 3.52 21.82 17.60
N ALA A 299 3.30 21.14 16.48
CA ALA A 299 4.36 20.59 15.64
C ALA A 299 4.95 21.60 14.64
N ASN A 300 4.66 22.91 14.75
CA ASN A 300 5.14 23.96 13.85
C ASN A 300 5.03 23.59 12.35
N ILE A 301 3.87 23.05 11.96
CA ILE A 301 3.54 22.73 10.57
C ILE A 301 2.79 23.94 10.00
N GLY A 302 3.41 24.64 9.05
CA GLY A 302 2.83 25.84 8.43
C GLY A 302 1.47 25.59 7.77
N ASP A 303 0.72 26.65 7.49
CA ASP A 303 -0.57 26.52 6.82
C ASP A 303 -0.42 26.30 5.32
N THR A 304 -1.27 25.44 4.76
CA THR A 304 -1.35 25.20 3.33
C THR A 304 -2.21 26.29 2.70
N ILE A 305 -1.63 27.11 1.81
CA ILE A 305 -2.38 28.08 1.03
C ILE A 305 -3.22 27.29 0.02
N LYS A 306 -4.54 27.36 0.14
CA LYS A 306 -5.45 26.85 -0.89
C LYS A 306 -5.23 27.69 -2.14
N SER A 307 -4.47 27.18 -3.12
CA SER A 307 -4.25 27.89 -4.37
C SER A 307 -5.59 28.15 -5.07
N THR A 308 -5.99 29.40 -5.15
CA THR A 308 -7.14 29.88 -5.92
C THR A 308 -6.87 29.80 -7.44
N TYR A 309 -5.65 29.46 -7.86
CA TYR A 309 -5.34 29.17 -9.26
C TYR A 309 -5.80 27.77 -9.64
N VAL A 310 -7.11 27.57 -9.61
CA VAL A 310 -7.75 26.66 -10.56
C VAL A 310 -7.51 27.30 -11.92
N THR A 311 -6.59 26.77 -12.73
CA THR A 311 -6.61 27.02 -14.16
C THR A 311 -7.94 26.49 -14.68
N LYS A 312 -8.96 27.35 -14.66
CA LYS A 312 -10.31 27.10 -15.18
C LYS A 312 -10.28 26.74 -16.68
N ASP A 313 -9.13 26.96 -17.32
CA ASP A 313 -8.99 27.01 -18.78
C ASP A 313 -8.03 25.98 -19.39
N ALA A 314 -7.54 24.99 -18.64
CA ALA A 314 -6.61 23.98 -19.20
C ALA A 314 -6.99 22.54 -18.83
N SER A 315 -8.28 22.20 -18.87
CA SER A 315 -8.64 20.78 -18.94
C SER A 315 -8.11 20.22 -20.27
N PRO A 316 -7.28 19.16 -20.27
CA PRO A 316 -6.78 18.55 -21.50
C PRO A 316 -7.90 18.14 -22.45
N THR A 317 -9.06 17.74 -21.89
CA THR A 317 -10.26 17.41 -22.66
C THR A 317 -10.93 18.64 -23.25
N LYS A 318 -10.97 19.79 -22.56
CA LYS A 318 -11.48 21.04 -23.16
C LYS A 318 -10.59 21.52 -24.29
N MET A 319 -9.27 21.54 -24.09
CA MET A 319 -8.31 21.90 -25.15
C MET A 319 -8.38 20.96 -26.35
N LEU A 320 -8.55 19.65 -26.11
CA LEU A 320 -8.75 18.67 -27.19
C LEU A 320 -10.07 18.93 -27.93
N MET A 321 -11.16 19.13 -27.20
CA MET A 321 -12.47 19.42 -27.80
C MET A 321 -12.45 20.72 -28.60
N ASP A 322 -11.83 21.78 -28.09
CA ASP A 322 -11.67 23.05 -28.81
C ASP A 322 -10.84 22.87 -30.09
N ARG A 323 -9.76 22.08 -30.05
CA ARG A 323 -8.97 21.73 -31.24
C ARG A 323 -9.79 20.94 -32.27
N LEU A 324 -10.60 19.98 -31.82
CA LEU A 324 -11.47 19.18 -32.69
C LEU A 324 -12.57 20.03 -33.31
N MET A 325 -13.20 20.90 -32.52
CA MET A 325 -14.24 21.82 -32.99
C MET A 325 -13.67 22.84 -33.98
N LYS A 326 -12.47 23.38 -33.71
CA LYS A 326 -11.76 24.27 -34.63
C LYS A 326 -11.46 23.56 -35.96
N ARG A 327 -10.91 22.33 -35.93
CA ARG A 327 -10.67 21.53 -37.14
C ARG A 327 -11.96 21.22 -37.92
N LYS A 328 -13.07 20.95 -37.22
CA LYS A 328 -14.37 20.70 -37.85
C LYS A 328 -14.89 21.97 -38.54
N LYS A 329 -14.75 23.14 -37.91
CA LYS A 329 -15.13 24.45 -38.48
C LYS A 329 -14.28 24.81 -39.71
N GLU A 330 -12.97 24.61 -39.64
CA GLU A 330 -12.05 24.83 -40.79
C GLU A 330 -12.41 23.93 -41.98
N LYS A 331 -12.66 22.63 -41.75
CA LYS A 331 -13.11 21.70 -42.81
C LYS A 331 -14.45 22.11 -43.42
N PHE A 332 -15.38 22.62 -42.61
CA PHE A 332 -16.68 23.09 -43.09
C PHE A 332 -16.54 24.34 -43.99
N VAL A 333 -15.69 25.30 -43.61
CA VAL A 333 -15.44 26.52 -44.40
C VAL A 333 -14.78 26.19 -45.74
N VAL A 334 -13.82 25.27 -45.77
CA VAL A 334 -13.17 24.83 -47.02
C VAL A 334 -14.17 24.15 -47.95
N ARG A 335 -15.02 23.26 -47.42
CA ARG A 335 -16.03 22.53 -48.21
C ARG A 335 -17.11 23.47 -48.77
N HIS A 336 -17.48 24.51 -48.02
CA HIS A 336 -18.47 25.50 -48.46
C HIS A 336 -17.90 26.48 -49.51
N LYS A 337 -16.60 26.80 -49.47
CA LYS A 337 -15.92 27.57 -50.51
C LYS A 337 -15.74 26.77 -51.82
N GLN A 338 -15.53 25.45 -51.74
CA GLN A 338 -15.42 24.58 -52.91
C GLN A 338 -16.77 24.30 -53.60
N SER A 339 -17.89 24.48 -52.89
CA SER A 339 -19.25 24.32 -53.42
C SER A 339 -19.80 25.58 -54.13
N LYS A 340 -19.11 26.72 -54.04
CA LYS A 340 -19.51 28.01 -54.66
C LYS A 340 -18.61 28.44 -55.82
N LYS A 341 -17.66 27.59 -56.21
CA LYS A 341 -16.95 27.64 -57.49
C LYS A 341 -17.48 26.48 -58.31
#